data_AF-G9YV68-F1
#
_entry.id   AF-G9YV68-F1
#
_cell.length_a   1.000
_cell.length_b   1.000
_cell.length_c   1.000
_cell.angle_alpha   90.00
_cell.angle_beta   90.00
_cell.angle_gamma   90.00
#
_symmetry.space_group_name_H-M   'P 1'
#
loop_
_entity.id
_entity.type
_entity.pdbx_description
1 polymer ?
#
loop_
_entity_poly.entity_id
_entity_poly.type
_entity_poly.pdbx_seq_one_letter_code
_entity_poly.pdbx_strand_id
1 'polypeptide(L)'
;MRYQNAAELLPAELLEALQGYLDGGYLYIPRRAEHRRAWGERTRRKEETLARNRAIFRDYTAGLGVDELSARYFLAPKSIQRILTLGRRGLLEP
;
A
#
# COMPACT_ATOMS: atom_id res chain seq x y z
N MET A 1 -13.19 0.23 0.55
CA MET A 1 -14.36 -0.55 0.12
C MET A 1 -15.56 0.04 0.84
N ARG A 2 -16.72 0.17 0.17
CA ARG A 2 -17.94 0.65 0.84
C ARG A 2 -18.49 -0.50 1.67
N TYR A 3 -18.96 -0.22 2.89
CA TYR A 3 -19.73 -1.17 3.68
C TYR A 3 -21.02 -1.53 2.93
N GLN A 4 -21.36 -2.81 2.89
CA GLN A 4 -22.58 -3.32 2.29
C GLN A 4 -23.23 -4.27 3.29
N ASN A 5 -24.54 -4.17 3.44
CA ASN A 5 -25.30 -5.08 4.30
C ASN A 5 -25.37 -6.46 3.63
N ALA A 6 -24.95 -7.50 4.34
CA ALA A 6 -24.96 -8.86 3.82
C ALA A 6 -26.38 -9.37 3.53
N ALA A 7 -27.38 -8.95 4.33
CA ALA A 7 -28.78 -9.34 4.16
C ALA A 7 -29.43 -8.71 2.91
N GLU A 8 -28.88 -7.60 2.40
CA GLU A 8 -29.35 -6.99 1.16
C GLU A 8 -28.66 -7.57 -0.09
N LEU A 9 -27.55 -8.29 0.09
CA LEU A 9 -26.67 -8.72 -1.00
C LEU A 9 -26.70 -10.24 -1.24
N LEU A 10 -26.81 -11.04 -0.17
CA LEU A 10 -26.65 -12.48 -0.23
C LEU A 10 -28.02 -13.19 -0.21
N PRO A 11 -28.14 -14.35 -0.87
CA PRO A 11 -29.29 -15.24 -0.70
C PRO A 11 -29.47 -15.66 0.77
N ALA A 12 -30.71 -15.90 1.17
CA ALA A 12 -31.05 -16.22 2.57
C ALA A 12 -30.32 -17.48 3.07
N GLU A 13 -30.24 -18.52 2.24
CA GLU A 13 -29.62 -19.79 2.57
C GLU A 13 -28.11 -19.65 2.82
N LEU A 14 -27.45 -18.76 2.06
CA LEU A 14 -26.03 -18.46 2.24
C LEU A 14 -25.79 -17.60 3.48
N LEU A 15 -26.68 -16.64 3.75
CA LEU A 15 -26.59 -15.82 4.95
C LEU A 15 -26.73 -16.67 6.22
N GLU A 16 -27.71 -17.58 6.25
CA GLU A 16 -27.93 -18.49 7.36
C GLU A 16 -26.70 -19.39 7.62
N ALA A 17 -26.13 -19.96 6.55
CA ALA A 17 -24.90 -20.75 6.66
C ALA A 17 -23.74 -19.92 7.23
N LEU A 18 -23.56 -18.68 6.77
CA LEU A 18 -22.50 -17.78 7.27
C LEU A 18 -22.69 -17.40 8.74
N GLN A 19 -23.93 -17.18 9.18
CA GLN A 19 -24.23 -16.91 10.59
C GLN A 19 -23.87 -18.10 11.49
N GLY A 20 -23.95 -19.34 10.98
CA GLY A 20 -23.43 -20.52 11.67
C GLY A 20 -21.92 -20.48 11.94
N TYR A 21 -21.15 -19.73 11.15
CA TYR A 21 -19.70 -19.53 11.36
C TYR A 21 -19.38 -18.23 12.10
N LEU A 22 -20.14 -17.16 11.84
CA LEU A 22 -19.92 -15.84 12.39
C LEU A 22 -21.24 -15.05 12.48
N ASP A 23 -21.85 -15.03 13.66
CA ASP A 23 -23.06 -14.25 13.93
C ASP A 23 -22.72 -12.87 14.51
N GLY A 24 -23.24 -11.80 13.89
CA GLY A 24 -22.99 -10.40 14.30
C GLY A 24 -21.58 -9.85 14.03
N GLY A 25 -20.71 -10.60 13.34
CA GLY A 25 -19.33 -10.20 13.05
C GLY A 25 -19.10 -9.60 11.67
N TYR A 26 -17.86 -9.14 11.43
CA TYR A 26 -17.42 -8.66 10.12
C TYR A 26 -16.56 -9.71 9.41
N LEU A 27 -16.96 -10.08 8.18
CA LEU A 27 -16.21 -10.98 7.32
C LEU A 27 -15.63 -10.22 6.13
N TYR A 28 -14.32 -10.32 5.91
CA TYR A 28 -13.69 -9.80 4.70
C TYR A 28 -13.75 -10.84 3.58
N ILE A 29 -14.36 -10.46 2.44
CA ILE A 29 -14.36 -11.27 1.23
C ILE A 29 -13.23 -10.79 0.32
N PRO A 30 -12.15 -11.57 0.15
CA PRO A 30 -11.07 -11.18 -0.76
C PRO A 30 -11.57 -11.12 -2.21
N ARG A 31 -10.95 -10.23 -2.99
CA ARG A 31 -11.20 -10.15 -4.44
C ARG A 31 -10.84 -11.48 -5.09
N ARG A 32 -11.71 -11.95 -6.00
CA ARG A 32 -11.40 -13.10 -6.87
C ARG A 32 -10.06 -12.91 -7.57
N ALA A 33 -9.34 -13.99 -7.79
CA ALA A 33 -7.98 -13.95 -8.31
C ALA A 33 -7.93 -13.24 -9.66
N GLU A 34 -8.90 -13.50 -10.54
CA GLU A 34 -9.01 -12.87 -11.87
C GLU A 34 -9.33 -11.35 -11.80
N HIS A 35 -9.80 -10.86 -10.65
CA HIS A 35 -10.17 -9.45 -10.41
C HIS A 35 -9.24 -8.78 -9.38
N ARG A 36 -8.16 -9.46 -8.98
CA ARG A 36 -7.11 -8.88 -8.15
C ARG A 36 -6.40 -7.82 -8.98
N ARG A 37 -6.73 -6.56 -8.69
CA ARG A 37 -5.93 -5.43 -9.14
C ARG A 37 -4.61 -5.47 -8.40
N ALA A 38 -3.50 -5.24 -9.10
CA ALA A 38 -2.21 -5.10 -8.45
C ALA A 38 -2.28 -3.97 -7.43
N TRP A 39 -1.63 -4.14 -6.28
CA TRP A 39 -1.57 -3.11 -5.26
C TRP A 39 -0.99 -1.81 -5.86
N GLY A 40 -1.80 -0.75 -5.89
CA GLY A 40 -1.43 0.56 -6.45
C GLY A 40 -2.10 0.93 -7.78
N GLU A 41 -2.85 0.04 -8.44
CA GLU A 41 -3.46 0.34 -9.76
C GLU A 41 -4.47 1.50 -9.76
N ARG A 42 -5.12 1.78 -8.63
CA ARG A 42 -6.19 2.81 -8.56
C ARG A 42 -5.68 4.18 -8.11
N THR A 43 -4.43 4.27 -7.69
CA THR A 43 -3.87 5.49 -7.11
C THR A 43 -2.43 5.56 -7.58
N ARG A 44 -2.09 6.56 -8.41
CA ARG A 44 -0.72 6.85 -8.88
C ARG A 44 0.32 6.95 -7.76
N ARG A 45 -0.10 6.90 -6.50
CA ARG A 45 0.68 6.66 -5.28
C ARG A 45 1.88 5.73 -5.43
N LYS A 46 1.79 4.61 -6.17
CA LYS A 46 2.98 3.74 -6.38
C LYS A 46 4.05 4.46 -7.22
N GLU A 47 3.64 5.09 -8.32
CA GLU A 47 4.51 5.90 -9.19
C GLU A 47 5.04 7.14 -8.47
N GLU A 48 4.18 7.86 -7.74
CA GLU A 48 4.54 9.03 -6.93
C GLU A 48 5.55 8.66 -5.84
N THR A 49 5.35 7.53 -5.16
CA THR A 49 6.28 7.04 -4.15
C THR A 49 7.63 6.69 -4.78
N LEU A 50 7.62 6.03 -5.94
CA LEU A 50 8.85 5.68 -6.65
C LEU A 50 9.59 6.92 -7.15
N ALA A 51 8.87 7.90 -7.71
CA ALA A 51 9.43 9.17 -8.16
C ALA A 51 10.05 9.96 -7.00
N ARG A 52 9.36 10.05 -5.86
CA ARG A 52 9.92 10.65 -4.64
C ARG A 52 11.16 9.92 -4.17
N ASN A 53 11.15 8.59 -4.14
CA ASN A 53 12.29 7.80 -3.70
C ASN A 53 13.52 7.99 -4.61
N ARG A 54 13.32 8.11 -5.93
CA ARG A 54 14.39 8.50 -6.87
C ARG A 54 14.93 9.89 -6.59
N ALA A 55 14.06 10.87 -6.32
CA ALA A 55 14.48 12.22 -5.96
C ALA A 55 15.32 12.24 -4.68
N ILE A 56 14.90 11.49 -3.65
CA ILE A 56 15.66 11.33 -2.39
C ILE A 56 17.05 10.75 -2.68
N PHE A 57 17.15 9.71 -3.51
CA PHE A 57 18.43 9.09 -3.81
C PHE A 57 19.36 10.01 -4.61
N ARG A 58 18.82 10.78 -5.57
CA ARG A 58 19.58 11.79 -6.32
C ARG A 58 20.11 12.88 -5.40
N ASP A 59 19.28 13.41 -4.51
CA ASP A 59 19.69 14.46 -3.57
C ASP A 59 20.74 13.93 -2.59
N TYR A 60 20.65 12.66 -2.17
CA TYR A 60 21.70 11.99 -1.39
C TYR A 60 23.02 11.88 -2.17
N THR A 61 22.98 11.49 -3.45
CA THR A 61 24.19 11.46 -4.29
C THR A 61 24.78 12.84 -4.56
N ALA A 62 23.98 13.91 -4.42
CA ALA A 62 24.43 15.30 -4.47
C ALA A 62 25.03 15.79 -3.14
N GLY A 63 25.10 14.95 -2.10
CA GLY A 63 25.78 15.22 -0.84
C GLY A 63 24.88 15.49 0.36
N LEU A 64 23.55 15.45 0.22
CA LEU A 64 22.66 15.68 1.36
C LEU A 64 22.72 14.52 2.37
N GLY A 65 22.75 14.86 3.66
CA GLY A 65 22.72 13.93 4.77
C GLY A 65 21.34 13.34 5.04
N VAL A 66 21.28 12.26 5.83
CA VAL A 66 20.02 11.57 6.18
C VAL A 66 19.05 12.49 6.92
N ASP A 67 19.55 13.33 7.83
CA ASP A 67 18.72 14.24 8.63
C ASP A 67 18.15 15.38 7.78
N GLU A 68 18.92 15.92 6.84
CA GLU A 68 18.46 16.93 5.88
C GLU A 68 17.39 16.37 4.95
N LEU A 69 17.58 15.15 4.44
CA LEU A 69 16.58 14.46 3.63
C LEU A 69 15.32 14.13 4.43
N SER A 70 15.47 13.73 5.69
CA SER A 70 14.36 13.47 6.61
C SER A 70 13.50 14.72 6.78
N ALA A 71 14.11 15.88 7.03
CA ALA A 71 13.43 17.15 7.15
C ALA A 71 12.79 17.59 5.82
N ARG A 72 13.53 17.52 4.71
CA ARG A 72 13.08 17.97 3.38
C ARG A 72 11.89 17.17 2.84
N TYR A 73 11.89 15.86 3.05
CA TYR A 73 10.86 14.97 2.53
C TYR A 73 9.81 14.57 3.56
N PHE A 74 9.91 15.09 4.79
CA PHE A 74 9.00 14.79 5.91
C PHE A 74 8.88 13.27 6.18
N LEU A 75 10.02 12.57 6.16
CA LEU A 75 10.10 11.13 6.38
C LEU A 75 11.01 10.83 7.56
N ALA A 76 10.63 9.87 8.40
CA ALA A 76 11.51 9.42 9.48
C ALA A 76 12.90 8.99 8.93
N PRO A 77 14.01 9.24 9.66
CA PRO A 77 15.37 8.88 9.22
C PRO A 77 15.52 7.42 8.79
N LYS A 78 14.85 6.48 9.49
CA LYS A 78 14.82 5.05 9.12
C LYS A 78 14.20 4.80 7.73
N SER A 79 13.20 5.59 7.35
CA SER A 79 12.58 5.49 6.02
C SER A 79 13.53 5.98 4.94
N ILE A 80 14.23 7.10 5.19
CA ILE A 80 15.28 7.59 4.30
C ILE A 80 16.37 6.52 4.11
N GLN A 81 16.92 5.97 5.21
CA GLN A 81 17.94 4.92 5.15
C GLN A 81 17.50 3.70 4.32
N ARG A 82 16.24 3.27 4.47
CA ARG A 82 15.66 2.19 3.67
C ARG A 82 15.63 2.54 2.19
N ILE A 83 15.20 3.76 1.84
CA ILE A 83 15.16 4.25 0.46
C ILE A 83 16.58 4.29 -0.13
N LEU A 84 17.56 4.80 0.61
CA LEU A 84 18.96 4.83 0.17
C LEU A 84 19.52 3.42 -0.04
N THR A 85 19.16 2.46 0.82
CA THR A 85 19.55 1.05 0.66
C THR A 85 18.98 0.45 -0.62
N LEU A 86 17.72 0.77 -0.97
CA LEU A 86 17.11 0.34 -2.22
C LEU A 86 17.79 0.97 -3.45
N GLY A 87 18.11 2.26 -3.38
CA GLY A 87 18.83 2.97 -4.45
C GLY A 87 20.22 2.37 -4.71
N ARG A 88 20.98 2.07 -3.63
CA ARG A 88 22.29 1.38 -3.75
C ARG A 88 22.19 -0.02 -4.37
N ARG A 89 21.04 -0.68 -4.26
CA ARG A 89 20.76 -1.99 -4.87
C ARG A 89 20.22 -1.87 -6.30
N GLY A 90 20.10 -0.66 -6.86
CA GLY A 90 19.51 -0.43 -8.18
C GLY A 90 18.00 -0.65 -8.24
N LEU A 91 17.32 -0.80 -7.10
CA LEU A 91 15.89 -1.14 -7.03
C LEU A 91 14.95 0.08 -7.14
N LEU A 92 15.48 1.23 -7.55
CA LEU A 92 14.72 2.48 -7.79
C LEU A 92 14.66 2.88 -9.27
N GLU A 93 15.43 2.19 -10.12
CA GLU A 93 15.40 2.34 -11.58
C GLU A 93 14.31 1.44 -12.19
N PRO A 94 13.76 1.80 -13.37
CA PRO A 94 12.75 1.01 -14.06
C PRO A 94 13.26 -0.37 -14.53
#